data_AF-A0A7S1T801-F1
#
_entry.id   AF-A0A7S1T801-F1
#
_cell.length_a   1.000
_cell.length_b   1.000
_cell.length_c   1.000
_cell.angle_alpha   90.00
_cell.angle_beta   90.00
_cell.angle_gamma   90.00
#
_symmetry.space_group_name_H-M   'P 1'
#
loop_
_entity.id
_entity.type
_entity.pdbx_description
1 polymer ?
#
loop_
_entity_poly.entity_id
_entity_poly.type
_entity_poly.pdbx_seq_one_letter_code
_entity_poly.pdbx_strand_id
1 'polypeptide(L)'
;DIPHDLKQEIKHTLQNKLHRNAGPEDLIATEAMLQRVSANPGEYSDAFVHEFKVFYAELKDFFNAGTLTDMLFDLNVSLDPQNQTVVQNFLNAKGKVDNGGASLQDIMEALHCLTTLRAMLMSGLSSGLRNDAPDSALSMRQNWRLCEIRAE
;
A
#
# COMPACT_ATOMS: atom_id res chain seq x y z
N ASP A 1 -10.33 -22.84 15.77
CA ASP A 1 -10.09 -23.95 14.83
C ASP A 1 -11.00 -23.73 13.63
N ILE A 2 -10.54 -24.02 12.40
CA ILE A 2 -11.31 -23.78 11.16
C ILE A 2 -11.84 -25.09 10.58
N PRO A 3 -12.97 -25.07 9.83
CA PRO A 3 -13.48 -26.25 9.13
C PRO A 3 -12.41 -26.90 8.23
N HIS A 4 -12.45 -28.23 8.12
CA HIS A 4 -11.44 -28.99 7.36
C HIS A 4 -11.40 -28.59 5.88
N ASP A 5 -12.58 -28.38 5.33
CA ASP A 5 -12.89 -27.94 3.99
C ASP A 5 -12.26 -26.56 3.69
N LEU A 6 -12.43 -25.58 4.57
CA LEU A 6 -11.75 -24.28 4.47
C LEU A 6 -10.22 -24.44 4.52
N LYS A 7 -9.71 -25.31 5.39
CA LYS A 7 -8.26 -25.56 5.51
C LYS A 7 -7.66 -26.14 4.23
N GLN A 8 -8.36 -27.07 3.56
CA GLN A 8 -7.93 -27.62 2.27
C GLN A 8 -7.97 -26.55 1.18
N GLU A 9 -9.00 -25.72 1.17
CA GLU A 9 -9.12 -24.63 0.21
C GLU A 9 -7.94 -23.66 0.34
N ILE A 10 -7.66 -23.14 1.55
CA ILE A 10 -6.51 -22.25 1.83
C ILE A 10 -5.21 -22.89 1.32
N LYS A 11 -5.01 -24.18 1.60
CA LYS A 11 -3.82 -24.90 1.16
C LYS A 11 -3.66 -24.89 -0.37
N HIS A 12 -4.73 -25.20 -1.09
CA HIS A 12 -4.67 -25.39 -2.54
C HIS A 12 -4.76 -24.08 -3.35
N THR A 13 -5.49 -23.09 -2.85
CA THR A 13 -5.67 -21.80 -3.54
C THR A 13 -4.60 -20.78 -3.19
N LEU A 14 -4.10 -20.78 -1.94
CA LEU A 14 -3.14 -19.78 -1.48
C LEU A 14 -1.78 -20.40 -1.22
N GLN A 15 -1.68 -21.31 -0.24
CA GLN A 15 -0.38 -21.78 0.27
C GLN A 15 0.50 -22.42 -0.82
N ASN A 16 -0.05 -23.35 -1.59
CA ASN A 16 0.71 -24.06 -2.63
C ASN A 16 1.19 -23.14 -3.76
N LYS A 17 0.46 -22.06 -4.05
CA LYS A 17 0.81 -21.11 -5.10
C LYS A 17 1.88 -20.15 -4.60
N LEU A 18 1.61 -19.49 -3.46
CA LEU A 18 2.52 -18.54 -2.83
C LEU A 18 3.89 -19.14 -2.51
N HIS A 19 3.94 -20.41 -2.09
CA HIS A 19 5.22 -21.10 -1.82
C HIS A 19 6.00 -21.49 -3.08
N ARG A 20 5.36 -21.55 -4.25
CA ARG A 20 6.02 -21.95 -5.51
C ARG A 20 6.41 -20.75 -6.33
N ASN A 21 5.44 -19.91 -6.67
CA ASN A 21 5.59 -18.67 -7.42
C ASN A 21 4.41 -17.77 -7.05
N ALA A 22 4.66 -16.77 -6.22
CA ALA A 22 3.64 -15.80 -5.84
C ALA A 22 3.46 -14.76 -6.97
N GLY A 23 2.23 -14.58 -7.44
CA GLY A 23 1.85 -13.57 -8.44
C GLY A 23 0.76 -12.61 -7.95
N PRO A 24 0.53 -11.47 -8.64
CA PRO A 24 -0.53 -10.52 -8.29
C PRO A 24 -1.93 -11.15 -8.21
N GLU A 25 -2.18 -12.21 -8.97
CA GLU A 25 -3.41 -13.01 -8.92
C GLU A 25 -3.65 -13.68 -7.56
N ASP A 26 -2.59 -13.99 -6.82
CA ASP A 26 -2.70 -14.58 -5.48
C ASP A 26 -3.17 -13.55 -4.46
N LEU A 27 -2.87 -12.26 -4.68
CA LEU A 27 -3.41 -11.17 -3.87
C LEU A 27 -4.94 -11.07 -4.03
N ILE A 28 -5.43 -11.17 -5.27
CA ILE A 28 -6.86 -11.17 -5.58
C ILE A 28 -7.55 -12.39 -4.94
N ALA A 29 -6.94 -13.57 -5.07
CA ALA A 29 -7.48 -14.79 -4.46
C ALA A 29 -7.53 -14.69 -2.93
N THR A 30 -6.50 -14.11 -2.31
CA THR A 30 -6.44 -13.89 -0.86
C THR A 30 -7.49 -12.88 -0.41
N GLU A 31 -7.69 -11.79 -1.15
CA GLU A 31 -8.72 -10.79 -0.86
C GLU A 31 -10.13 -11.38 -0.92
N ALA A 32 -10.43 -12.15 -1.96
CA ALA A 32 -11.73 -12.81 -2.11
C ALA A 32 -12.00 -13.79 -0.94
N MET A 33 -10.96 -14.52 -0.51
CA MET A 33 -11.06 -15.40 0.65
C MET A 33 -11.27 -14.61 1.94
N LEU A 34 -10.55 -13.50 2.13
CA LEU A 34 -10.69 -12.62 3.29
C LEU A 34 -12.11 -12.04 3.40
N GLN A 35 -12.67 -11.58 2.28
CA GLN A 35 -14.05 -11.10 2.21
C GLN A 35 -15.03 -12.19 2.62
N ARG A 36 -14.86 -13.42 2.12
CA ARG A 36 -15.72 -14.55 2.47
C ARG A 36 -15.66 -14.90 3.96
N VAL A 37 -14.46 -15.04 4.53
CA VAL A 37 -14.33 -15.39 5.97
C VAL A 37 -14.72 -14.25 6.90
N SER A 38 -14.85 -13.02 6.39
CA SER A 38 -15.32 -11.86 7.14
C SER A 38 -16.80 -11.54 6.91
N ALA A 39 -17.49 -12.25 6.00
CA ALA A 39 -18.85 -11.89 5.56
C ALA A 39 -19.90 -12.08 6.66
N ASN A 40 -19.77 -13.14 7.47
CA ASN A 40 -20.70 -13.47 8.54
C ASN A 40 -19.98 -13.43 9.90
N PRO A 41 -20.18 -12.38 10.72
CA PRO A 41 -19.61 -12.29 12.05
C PRO A 41 -19.96 -13.50 12.91
N GLY A 42 -18.96 -14.13 13.53
CA GLY A 42 -19.14 -15.31 14.38
C GLY A 42 -19.15 -16.66 13.64
N GLU A 43 -19.12 -16.70 12.30
CA GLU A 43 -18.96 -17.96 11.55
C GLU A 43 -17.57 -18.58 11.76
N TYR A 44 -16.54 -17.73 11.85
CA TYR A 44 -15.17 -18.11 12.14
C TYR A 44 -14.68 -17.40 13.41
N SER A 45 -13.69 -17.99 14.09
CA SER A 45 -13.11 -17.36 15.29
C SER A 45 -12.45 -16.03 14.96
N ASP A 46 -12.68 -15.01 15.78
CA ASP A 46 -12.11 -13.66 15.59
C ASP A 46 -10.59 -13.67 15.46
N ALA A 47 -9.90 -14.54 16.21
CA ALA A 47 -8.45 -14.72 16.12
C ALA A 47 -8.02 -15.14 14.71
N PHE A 48 -8.71 -16.10 14.09
CA PHE A 48 -8.40 -16.52 12.72
C PHE A 48 -8.63 -15.40 11.71
N VAL A 49 -9.77 -14.70 11.80
CA VAL A 49 -10.09 -13.60 10.87
C VAL A 49 -9.07 -12.46 11.03
N HIS A 50 -8.63 -12.18 12.25
CA HIS A 50 -7.58 -11.18 12.52
C HIS A 50 -6.24 -11.58 11.88
N GLU A 51 -5.74 -12.78 12.15
CA GLU A 51 -4.50 -13.27 11.55
C GLU A 51 -4.57 -13.28 10.01
N PHE A 52 -5.73 -13.61 9.45
CA PHE A 52 -5.92 -13.58 7.99
C PHE A 52 -5.86 -12.16 7.41
N LYS A 53 -6.33 -11.14 8.16
CA LYS A 53 -6.19 -9.73 7.78
C LYS A 53 -4.73 -9.28 7.84
N VAL A 54 -4.00 -9.69 8.87
CA VAL A 54 -2.55 -9.40 9.01
C VAL A 54 -1.79 -10.01 7.83
N PHE A 55 -2.03 -11.30 7.54
CA PHE A 55 -1.44 -11.99 6.40
C PHE A 55 -1.74 -11.29 5.05
N TYR A 56 -2.98 -10.86 4.82
CA TYR A 56 -3.33 -10.14 3.59
C TYR A 56 -2.61 -8.79 3.49
N ALA A 57 -2.46 -8.06 4.60
CA ALA A 57 -1.70 -6.81 4.63
C ALA A 57 -0.22 -7.04 4.30
N GLU A 58 0.42 -8.04 4.93
CA GLU A 58 1.80 -8.42 4.62
C GLU A 58 1.97 -8.85 3.15
N LEU A 59 1.00 -9.58 2.61
CA LEU A 59 1.01 -9.99 1.21
C LEU A 59 0.87 -8.79 0.26
N LYS A 60 0.04 -7.80 0.60
CA LYS A 60 -0.02 -6.53 -0.14
C LYS A 60 1.32 -5.82 -0.13
N ASP A 61 1.98 -5.76 1.02
CA ASP A 61 3.28 -5.09 1.17
C ASP A 61 4.36 -5.81 0.36
N PHE A 62 4.38 -7.15 0.40
CA PHE A 62 5.28 -7.98 -0.41
C PHE A 62 5.17 -7.67 -1.91
N PHE A 63 3.94 -7.50 -2.42
CA PHE A 63 3.71 -7.17 -3.83
C PHE A 63 3.86 -5.67 -4.16
N ASN A 64 4.16 -4.82 -3.17
CA ASN A 64 4.02 -3.37 -3.30
C ASN A 64 2.63 -3.01 -3.88
N ALA A 65 1.56 -3.57 -3.31
CA ALA A 65 0.18 -3.34 -3.72
C ALA A 65 -0.59 -2.37 -2.80
N GLY A 66 0.10 -1.69 -1.88
CA GLY A 66 -0.45 -0.57 -1.11
C GLY A 66 -1.01 0.57 -1.98
N THR A 67 -1.64 1.59 -1.41
CA THR A 67 -2.02 2.79 -2.17
C THR A 67 -0.88 3.81 -2.16
N LEU A 68 -0.92 4.82 -3.03
CA LEU A 68 0.00 5.95 -2.92
C LEU A 68 -0.09 6.61 -1.53
N THR A 69 -1.30 6.72 -0.98
CA THR A 69 -1.56 7.24 0.35
C THR A 69 -0.83 6.46 1.44
N ASP A 70 -0.91 5.12 1.40
CA ASP A 70 -0.24 4.25 2.38
C ASP A 70 1.28 4.47 2.35
N MET A 71 1.88 4.45 1.16
CA MET A 71 3.32 4.63 1.00
C MET A 71 3.79 6.03 1.42
N LEU A 72 2.96 7.06 1.20
CA LEU A 72 3.26 8.41 1.64
C LEU A 72 3.23 8.54 3.16
N PHE A 73 2.36 7.82 3.88
CA PHE A 73 2.36 7.81 5.34
C PHE A 73 3.67 7.26 5.90
N ASP A 74 4.17 6.15 5.34
CA ASP A 74 5.44 5.57 5.74
C ASP A 74 6.62 6.50 5.42
N LEU A 75 6.59 7.11 4.22
CA LEU A 75 7.61 8.05 3.78
C LEU A 75 7.68 9.29 4.69
N ASN A 76 6.53 9.79 5.13
CA ASN A 76 6.38 11.05 5.87
C ASN A 76 7.26 11.13 7.13
N VAL A 77 7.51 10.00 7.80
CA VAL A 77 8.35 9.91 9.00
C VAL A 77 9.81 10.28 8.71
N SER A 78 10.27 10.06 7.48
CA SER A 78 11.64 10.34 7.04
C SER A 78 11.84 11.73 6.42
N LEU A 79 10.75 12.47 6.18
CA LEU A 79 10.78 13.76 5.49
C LEU A 79 11.08 14.91 6.47
N ASP A 80 11.72 15.96 5.94
CA ASP A 80 11.79 17.24 6.64
C ASP A 80 10.40 17.93 6.73
N PRO A 81 10.21 18.90 7.64
CA PRO A 81 8.90 19.54 7.83
C PRO A 81 8.31 20.22 6.59
N GLN A 82 9.15 20.69 5.66
CA GLN A 82 8.66 21.31 4.42
C GLN A 82 8.06 20.24 3.50
N ASN A 83 8.77 19.12 3.34
CA ASN A 83 8.32 17.99 2.52
C ASN A 83 7.12 17.27 3.15
N GLN A 84 7.05 17.18 4.49
CA GLN A 84 5.86 16.68 5.20
C GLN A 84 4.61 17.53 4.89
N THR A 85 4.78 18.85 4.80
CA THR A 85 3.68 19.76 4.44
C THR A 85 3.19 19.51 3.00
N VAL A 86 4.10 19.23 2.06
CA VAL A 86 3.72 18.87 0.68
C VAL A 86 2.89 17.59 0.66
N VAL A 87 3.31 16.56 1.40
CA VAL A 87 2.56 15.31 1.53
C VAL A 87 1.18 15.56 2.13
N GLN A 88 1.10 16.29 3.25
CA GLN A 88 -0.17 16.56 3.92
C GLN A 88 -1.15 17.34 3.05
N ASN A 89 -0.66 18.33 2.29
CA ASN A 89 -1.48 19.10 1.36
C ASN A 89 -2.08 18.21 0.27
N PHE A 90 -1.27 17.31 -0.31
CA PHE A 90 -1.77 16.34 -1.27
C PHE A 90 -2.81 15.39 -0.67
N LEU A 91 -2.55 14.81 0.50
CA LEU A 91 -3.48 13.88 1.16
C LEU A 91 -4.82 14.56 1.46
N ASN A 92 -4.80 15.81 1.92
CA ASN A 92 -6.00 16.59 2.18
C ASN A 92 -6.78 16.86 0.88
N ALA A 93 -6.10 17.32 -0.18
CA ALA A 93 -6.75 17.61 -1.47
C ALA A 93 -7.32 16.34 -2.11
N LYS A 94 -6.58 15.23 -2.08
CA LYS A 94 -7.04 13.92 -2.56
C LYS A 94 -8.26 13.44 -1.78
N GLY A 95 -8.27 13.61 -0.46
CA GLY A 95 -9.40 13.24 0.39
C GLY A 95 -10.70 13.96 0.02
N LYS A 96 -10.63 15.25 -0.36
CA LYS A 96 -11.80 15.99 -0.89
C LYS A 96 -12.36 15.35 -2.16
N VAL A 97 -11.47 14.86 -3.04
CA VAL A 97 -11.86 14.19 -4.28
C VAL A 97 -12.44 12.81 -4.03
N ASP A 98 -11.79 12.01 -3.18
CA ASP A 98 -12.20 10.63 -2.87
C ASP A 98 -13.57 10.55 -2.17
N ASN A 99 -13.91 11.55 -1.35
CA ASN A 99 -15.17 11.58 -0.59
C ASN A 99 -16.42 11.79 -1.47
N GLY A 100 -16.25 12.05 -2.78
CA GLY A 100 -17.33 12.29 -3.72
C GLY A 100 -17.90 13.71 -3.64
N GLY A 101 -18.45 14.20 -4.77
CA GLY A 101 -19.03 15.55 -4.84
C GLY A 101 -18.00 16.68 -4.94
N ALA A 102 -16.75 16.37 -5.28
CA ALA A 102 -15.70 17.36 -5.47
C ALA A 102 -16.04 18.35 -6.59
N SER A 103 -15.82 19.64 -6.32
CA SER A 103 -15.95 20.68 -7.33
C SER A 103 -14.79 20.61 -8.33
N LEU A 104 -14.93 21.28 -9.47
CA LEU A 104 -13.81 21.44 -10.42
C LEU A 104 -12.58 22.07 -9.73
N GLN A 105 -12.81 22.98 -8.78
CA GLN A 105 -11.74 23.63 -8.04
C GLN A 105 -10.99 22.64 -7.13
N ASP A 106 -11.70 21.73 -6.46
CA ASP A 106 -11.09 20.69 -5.62
C ASP A 106 -10.25 19.71 -6.47
N ILE A 107 -10.74 19.37 -7.67
CA ILE A 107 -9.99 18.52 -8.61
C ILE A 107 -8.72 19.24 -9.09
N MET A 108 -8.82 20.52 -9.45
CA MET A 108 -7.66 21.32 -9.84
C MET A 108 -6.65 21.46 -8.71
N GLU A 109 -7.10 21.69 -7.47
CA GLU A 109 -6.25 21.72 -6.28
C GLU A 109 -5.51 20.39 -6.10
N ALA A 110 -6.23 19.25 -6.19
CA ALA A 110 -5.62 17.92 -6.08
C ALA A 110 -4.56 17.67 -7.16
N LEU A 111 -4.81 18.10 -8.41
CA LEU A 111 -3.84 17.99 -9.51
C LEU A 111 -2.59 18.86 -9.26
N HIS A 112 -2.76 20.09 -8.75
CA HIS A 112 -1.64 20.95 -8.39
C HIS A 112 -0.81 20.38 -7.23
N CYS A 113 -1.48 19.88 -6.19
CA CYS A 113 -0.81 19.22 -5.08
C CYS A 113 -0.07 17.95 -5.54
N LEU A 114 -0.67 17.14 -6.41
CA LEU A 114 -0.03 15.95 -7.00
C LEU A 114 1.21 16.34 -7.81
N THR A 115 1.12 17.39 -8.63
CA THR A 115 2.26 17.89 -9.43
C THR A 115 3.40 18.34 -8.52
N THR A 116 3.07 19.04 -7.43
CA THR A 116 4.05 19.50 -6.44
C THR A 116 4.70 18.32 -5.71
N LEU A 117 3.89 17.33 -5.30
CA LEU A 117 4.37 16.09 -4.69
C LEU A 117 5.34 15.35 -5.60
N ARG A 118 5.00 15.18 -6.88
CA ARG A 118 5.89 14.54 -7.87
C ARG A 118 7.20 15.28 -8.02
N ALA A 119 7.17 16.61 -8.13
CA ALA A 119 8.38 17.41 -8.22
C ALA A 119 9.29 17.23 -6.99
N MET A 120 8.71 17.18 -5.78
CA MET A 120 9.43 16.91 -4.54
C MET A 120 10.06 15.52 -4.54
N LEU A 121 9.30 14.48 -4.90
CA LEU A 121 9.79 13.09 -4.97
C LEU A 121 10.93 12.94 -5.99
N MET A 122 10.76 13.50 -7.20
CA MET A 122 11.81 13.50 -8.24
C MET A 122 13.06 14.25 -7.78
N SER A 123 12.90 15.38 -7.09
CA SER A 123 14.02 16.14 -6.54
C SER A 123 14.81 15.32 -5.52
N GLY A 124 14.14 14.63 -4.60
CA GLY A 124 14.79 13.75 -3.62
C GLY A 124 15.55 12.57 -4.27
N LEU A 125 15.05 12.07 -5.40
CA LEU A 125 15.68 10.99 -6.16
C LEU A 125 16.83 11.45 -7.08
N SER A 126 17.00 12.76 -7.29
CA SER A 126 17.99 13.31 -8.22
C SER A 126 19.44 13.12 -7.77
N SER A 127 19.68 13.06 -6.46
CA SER A 127 21.01 12.78 -5.89
C SER A 127 21.34 11.29 -6.08
N GLY A 128 22.59 10.91 -6.38
CA GLY A 128 22.99 9.48 -6.43
C GLY A 128 23.21 8.86 -5.04
N LEU A 129 23.19 7.53 -4.93
CA LEU A 129 23.76 6.84 -3.75
C LEU A 129 25.23 6.58 -3.97
N ARG A 130 26.01 6.59 -2.89
CA ARG A 130 27.40 6.11 -2.92
C ARG A 130 27.42 4.59 -3.03
N ASN A 131 28.50 4.03 -3.57
CA ASN A 131 28.67 2.59 -3.69
C ASN A 131 28.73 1.87 -2.33
N ASP A 132 29.06 2.58 -1.26
CA ASP A 132 29.14 2.10 0.12
C ASP A 132 27.87 2.43 0.95
N ALA A 133 26.76 2.77 0.29
CA ALA A 133 25.51 3.08 0.98
C ALA A 133 24.98 1.85 1.74
N PRO A 134 24.50 2.01 2.99
CA PRO A 134 23.93 0.91 3.76
C PRO A 134 22.57 0.47 3.18
N ASP A 135 22.17 -0.77 3.48
CA ASP A 135 20.89 -1.34 3.04
C ASP A 135 19.68 -0.48 3.43
N SER A 136 19.74 0.19 4.57
CA SER A 136 18.68 1.13 5.00
C SER A 136 18.54 2.33 4.07
N ALA A 137 19.64 2.86 3.53
CA ALA A 137 19.60 3.95 2.56
C ALA A 137 19.08 3.47 1.19
N LEU A 138 19.42 2.24 0.79
CA LEU A 138 18.88 1.60 -0.41
C LEU A 138 17.36 1.38 -0.28
N SER A 139 16.91 0.84 0.85
CA SER A 139 15.49 0.62 1.15
C SER A 139 14.72 1.93 1.18
N MET A 140 15.24 2.97 1.85
CA MET A 140 14.61 4.29 1.86
C MET A 140 14.48 4.85 0.44
N ARG A 141 15.55 4.78 -0.36
CA ARG A 141 15.50 5.24 -1.76
C ARG A 141 14.51 4.46 -2.61
N GLN A 142 14.40 3.15 -2.40
CA GLN A 142 13.40 2.32 -3.06
C GLN A 142 11.98 2.80 -2.72
N ASN A 143 11.70 3.12 -1.46
CA ASN A 143 10.40 3.66 -1.05
C ASN A 143 10.09 5.00 -1.74
N TRP A 144 11.06 5.91 -1.82
CA TRP A 144 10.91 7.16 -2.57
C TRP A 144 10.57 6.90 -4.05
N ARG A 145 11.26 5.94 -4.68
CA ARG A 145 11.02 5.58 -6.08
C ARG A 145 9.65 4.96 -6.31
N LEU A 146 9.19 4.08 -5.41
CA LEU A 146 7.86 3.48 -5.49
C LEU A 146 6.75 4.54 -5.31
N CYS A 147 6.93 5.49 -4.39
CA CYS A 147 6.01 6.62 -4.24
C CYS A 147 5.93 7.45 -5.53
N GLU A 148 7.08 7.73 -6.16
CA GLU A 148 7.14 8.52 -7.39
C GLU A 148 6.45 7.83 -8.56
N ILE A 149 6.73 6.53 -8.78
CA ILE A 149 6.07 5.74 -9.84
C ILE A 149 4.55 5.70 -9.65
N ARG A 150 4.06 5.66 -8.41
CA ARG A 150 2.61 5.63 -8.14
C ARG A 150 1.93 6.99 -8.15
N ALA A 151 2.71 8.06 -8.15
CA ALA A 151 2.21 9.40 -8.37
C ALA A 151 2.06 9.71 -9.87
N GLU A 152 2.38 8.77 -10.77
CA GLU A 152 2.18 8.90 -12.22
C GLU A 152 0.71 8.97 -12.64
#